data_AF-A0A366S7T5-F1
#
_entry.id   AF-A0A366S7T5-F1
#
_cell.length_a   1.000
_cell.length_b   1.000
_cell.length_c   1.000
_cell.angle_alpha   90.00
_cell.angle_beta   90.00
_cell.angle_gamma   90.00
#
_symmetry.space_group_name_H-M   'P 1'
#
loop_
_entity.id
_entity.type
_entity.pdbx_description
1 polymer ?
#
loop_
_entity_poly.entity_id
_entity_poly.type
_entity_poly.pdbx_seq_one_letter_code
_entity_poly.pdbx_strand_id
1 'polypeptide(L)'
;MQQINPDNLEPIELFTYEASKSLLKKGETKIIANITDAPPAYIHSLFHTEKHIILVVWQADFVKRATNIVESIRAWDPDRKTLFYVIDPAKGGVVAKYESEDAFFAFHEINSFENEDGNIFVDLPTIKDHSFLQAAKIENLRANLMHKAKGSSKNNIAGQFTRYRLPYHSDKGKKTYVAELDFPWTMHAVKPGHFSDSIIKIDTETKKTMVAFIITA
;
A
#
# COMPACT_ATOMS: atom_id res chain seq x y z
N MET A 1 -4.25 8.54 8.64
CA MET A 1 -3.13 7.84 9.33
C MET A 1 -3.75 7.04 10.47
N GLN A 2 -3.50 5.73 10.54
CA GLN A 2 -4.03 4.87 11.61
C GLN A 2 -3.39 5.28 12.95
N GLN A 3 -4.21 5.59 13.96
CA GLN A 3 -3.71 5.81 15.30
C GLN A 3 -3.71 4.48 16.06
N ILE A 4 -2.64 4.20 16.78
CA ILE A 4 -2.47 3.00 17.58
C ILE A 4 -2.25 3.42 19.02
N ASN A 5 -2.86 2.68 19.96
CA ASN A 5 -2.68 2.93 21.37
C ASN A 5 -1.24 2.59 21.78
N PRO A 6 -0.49 3.55 22.35
CA PRO A 6 0.92 3.34 22.67
C PRO A 6 1.16 2.33 23.79
N ASP A 7 0.13 2.01 24.60
CA ASP A 7 0.24 1.14 25.76
C ASP A 7 -0.12 -0.32 25.44
N ASN A 8 -1.16 -0.55 24.64
CA ASN A 8 -1.65 -1.91 24.32
C ASN A 8 -1.56 -2.28 22.83
N LEU A 9 -1.12 -1.36 21.96
CA LEU A 9 -1.02 -1.52 20.50
C LEU A 9 -2.35 -1.80 19.79
N GLU A 10 -3.50 -1.59 20.45
CA GLU A 10 -4.79 -1.70 19.79
C GLU A 10 -4.99 -0.53 18.80
N PRO A 11 -5.61 -0.78 17.62
CA PRO A 11 -6.06 0.29 16.74
C PRO A 11 -7.00 1.24 17.49
N ILE A 12 -6.70 2.54 17.50
CA ILE A 12 -7.54 3.55 18.14
C ILE A 12 -8.60 4.05 17.16
N GLU A 13 -8.22 4.47 15.95
CA GLU A 13 -9.15 5.01 14.93
C GLU A 13 -8.42 5.31 13.61
N LEU A 14 -9.15 5.28 12.48
CA LEU A 14 -8.66 5.78 11.20
C LEU A 14 -9.19 7.20 10.97
N PHE A 15 -8.32 8.21 11.12
CA PHE A 15 -8.66 9.57 10.74
C PHE A 15 -8.31 9.82 9.27
N THR A 16 -9.29 10.32 8.52
CA THR A 16 -9.05 10.97 7.24
C THR A 16 -9.11 12.47 7.43
N TYR A 17 -8.07 13.15 6.96
CA TYR A 17 -8.11 14.59 6.80
C TYR A 17 -8.91 14.87 5.53
N GLU A 18 -10.08 15.50 5.65
CA GLU A 18 -10.68 16.14 4.48
C GLU A 18 -9.81 17.37 4.21
N ALA A 19 -8.87 17.24 3.27
CA ALA A 19 -8.12 18.39 2.74
C ALA A 19 -9.10 19.27 1.97
N SER A 20 -9.82 20.07 2.75
CA SER A 20 -10.71 21.16 2.41
C SER A 20 -11.06 21.29 0.92
N LYS A 21 -12.29 20.90 0.54
CA LYS A 21 -13.15 21.95 -0.05
C LYS A 21 -13.08 23.13 0.92
N SER A 22 -12.88 24.34 0.42
CA SER A 22 -12.65 25.59 1.17
C SER A 22 -13.79 26.03 2.13
N LEU A 23 -14.59 25.09 2.63
CA LEU A 23 -15.83 25.25 3.37
C LEU A 23 -15.75 24.67 4.80
N LEU A 24 -14.67 23.98 5.19
CA LEU A 24 -14.42 23.64 6.59
C LEU A 24 -13.65 24.78 7.26
N LYS A 25 -14.10 25.19 8.46
CA LYS A 25 -13.30 26.08 9.32
C LYS A 25 -11.95 25.40 9.56
N LYS A 26 -10.88 26.16 9.32
CA LYS A 26 -9.48 25.72 9.35
C LYS A 26 -9.19 24.81 10.56
N GLY A 27 -9.04 23.50 10.33
CA GLY A 27 -8.58 22.53 11.33
C GLY A 27 -9.63 21.63 11.98
N GLU A 28 -10.91 21.69 11.59
CA GLU A 28 -11.92 20.73 12.07
C GLU A 28 -11.72 19.35 11.40
N THR A 29 -11.82 18.27 12.18
CA THR A 29 -11.72 16.88 11.71
C THR A 29 -13.02 16.13 11.98
N LYS A 30 -13.38 15.23 11.07
CA LYS A 30 -14.55 14.35 11.21
C LYS A 30 -14.10 12.91 11.05
N ILE A 31 -14.50 12.05 11.98
CA ILE A 31 -14.33 10.60 11.83
C ILE A 31 -15.32 10.12 10.78
N ILE A 32 -14.81 9.56 9.68
CA ILE A 32 -15.64 8.99 8.61
C ILE A 32 -15.79 7.48 8.73
N ALA A 33 -14.92 6.77 9.45
CA ALA A 33 -15.03 5.33 9.68
C ALA A 33 -14.24 4.92 10.93
N ASN A 34 -14.72 3.88 11.62
CA ASN A 34 -13.98 3.21 12.69
C ASN A 34 -13.79 1.74 12.29
N ILE A 35 -12.53 1.30 12.19
CA ILE A 35 -12.13 -0.05 11.78
C ILE A 35 -11.43 -0.70 12.97
N THR A 36 -12.13 -1.65 13.61
CA THR A 36 -11.67 -2.30 14.85
C THR A 36 -11.22 -3.75 14.66
N ASP A 37 -11.43 -4.31 13.47
CA ASP A 37 -11.15 -5.71 13.13
C ASP A 37 -9.90 -5.88 12.24
N ALA A 38 -9.14 -4.80 12.01
CA ALA A 38 -7.87 -4.82 11.29
C ALA A 38 -6.71 -4.94 12.28
N PRO A 39 -5.67 -5.74 11.99
CA PRO A 39 -4.43 -5.68 12.76
C PRO A 39 -3.82 -4.26 12.62
N PRO A 40 -3.18 -3.75 13.69
CA PRO A 40 -2.42 -2.50 13.62
C PRO A 40 -1.22 -2.73 12.69
N ALA A 41 -1.12 -1.96 11.60
CA ALA A 41 -0.06 -2.15 10.62
C ALA A 41 0.56 -0.82 10.17
N TYR A 42 1.79 -0.86 9.68
CA TYR A 42 2.42 0.30 9.07
C TYR A 42 1.81 0.57 7.68
N ILE A 43 0.93 1.57 7.61
CA ILE A 43 0.24 1.99 6.39
C ILE A 43 0.74 3.37 5.96
N HIS A 44 1.43 3.43 4.83
CA HIS A 44 2.06 4.65 4.31
C HIS A 44 1.18 5.45 3.33
N SER A 45 0.30 4.78 2.57
CA SER A 45 -0.58 5.42 1.59
C SER A 45 -2.05 5.10 1.82
N LEU A 46 -2.93 5.93 1.24
CA LEU A 46 -4.38 5.77 1.25
C LEU A 46 -4.88 5.95 -0.18
N PHE A 47 -5.93 5.23 -0.56
CA PHE A 47 -6.46 5.20 -1.92
C PHE A 47 -7.83 5.90 -1.93
N HIS A 48 -8.18 6.51 -3.05
CA HIS A 48 -9.44 7.24 -3.22
C HIS A 48 -9.94 7.15 -4.66
N THR A 49 -11.20 6.80 -4.83
CA THR A 49 -11.94 6.84 -6.10
C THR A 49 -12.86 8.07 -6.12
N GLU A 50 -13.66 8.24 -7.16
CA GLU A 50 -14.66 9.32 -7.17
C GLU A 50 -15.62 9.28 -5.96
N LYS A 51 -15.97 8.08 -5.46
CA LYS A 51 -17.00 7.93 -4.41
C LYS A 51 -16.50 7.33 -3.10
N HIS A 52 -15.35 6.66 -3.10
CA HIS A 52 -14.91 5.85 -1.95
C HIS A 52 -13.47 6.13 -1.56
N ILE A 53 -13.19 5.93 -0.28
CA ILE A 53 -11.82 5.82 0.23
C ILE A 53 -11.53 4.34 0.44
N ILE A 54 -10.34 3.89 0.08
CA ILE A 54 -9.91 2.51 0.27
C ILE A 54 -8.69 2.50 1.19
N LEU A 55 -8.84 1.85 2.34
CA LEU A 55 -7.74 1.51 3.22
C LEU A 55 -7.29 0.10 2.93
N VAL A 56 -6.08 -0.05 2.39
CA VAL A 56 -5.44 -1.34 2.19
C VAL A 56 -4.53 -1.63 3.37
N VAL A 57 -4.84 -2.68 4.13
CA VAL A 57 -4.07 -3.12 5.28
C VAL A 57 -3.22 -4.31 4.86
N TRP A 58 -2.06 -4.03 4.24
CA TRP A 58 -1.04 -5.03 3.90
C TRP A 58 -0.25 -5.48 5.14
N GLN A 59 0.54 -6.54 5.01
CA GLN A 59 1.29 -7.08 6.15
C GLN A 59 2.48 -6.19 6.51
N ALA A 60 2.33 -5.48 7.62
CA ALA A 60 3.40 -4.78 8.32
C ALA A 60 2.98 -4.60 9.78
N ASP A 61 2.54 -5.69 10.41
CA ASP A 61 1.79 -5.65 11.66
C ASP A 61 2.69 -5.30 12.84
N PHE A 62 2.26 -4.32 13.62
CA PHE A 62 2.90 -3.94 14.87
C PHE A 62 2.58 -4.96 15.96
N VAL A 63 3.62 -5.48 16.61
CA VAL A 63 3.47 -6.49 17.69
C VAL A 63 4.17 -6.12 18.98
N LYS A 64 5.00 -5.08 18.96
CA LYS A 64 5.68 -4.58 20.15
C LYS A 64 6.03 -3.11 20.01
N ARG A 65 6.18 -2.42 21.14
CA ARG A 65 6.80 -1.10 21.17
C ARG A 65 8.29 -1.23 20.88
N ALA A 66 8.83 -0.31 20.08
CA ALA A 66 10.24 -0.26 19.75
C ALA A 66 10.70 1.18 19.53
N THR A 67 12.02 1.36 19.37
CA THR A 67 12.62 2.68 19.12
C THR A 67 12.41 3.15 17.68
N ASN A 68 12.14 2.22 16.76
CA ASN A 68 11.82 2.50 15.37
C ASN A 68 10.73 1.55 14.84
N ILE A 69 10.06 1.97 13.77
CA ILE A 69 8.94 1.24 13.13
C ILE A 69 9.35 -0.16 12.68
N VAL A 70 10.58 -0.33 12.20
CA VAL A 70 11.02 -1.60 11.63
C VAL A 70 11.16 -2.66 12.73
N GLU A 71 11.63 -2.27 13.91
CA GLU A 71 11.74 -3.16 15.07
C GLU A 71 10.38 -3.51 15.70
N SER A 72 9.33 -2.71 15.50
CA SER A 72 8.00 -2.99 16.05
C SER A 72 7.17 -3.96 15.21
N ILE A 73 7.59 -4.24 13.97
CA ILE A 73 6.88 -5.10 13.03
C ILE A 73 7.21 -6.58 13.27
N ARG A 74 6.21 -7.47 13.17
CA ARG A 74 6.39 -8.92 13.27
C ARG A 74 7.18 -9.52 12.11
N ALA A 75 7.67 -10.73 12.31
CA ALA A 75 8.17 -11.55 11.19
C ALA A 75 7.07 -11.79 10.15
N TRP A 76 7.49 -11.87 8.89
CA TRP A 76 6.61 -12.12 7.74
C TRP A 76 5.85 -13.43 7.90
N ASP A 77 4.55 -13.41 7.62
CA ASP A 77 3.65 -14.56 7.62
C ASP A 77 2.89 -14.61 6.28
N PRO A 78 3.15 -15.61 5.42
CA PRO A 78 2.52 -15.69 4.10
C PRO A 78 1.01 -15.94 4.17
N ASP A 79 0.48 -16.41 5.30
CA ASP A 79 -0.96 -16.67 5.49
C ASP A 79 -1.71 -15.42 5.99
N ARG A 80 -0.99 -14.37 6.39
CA ARG A 80 -1.55 -13.07 6.76
C ARG A 80 -1.93 -12.31 5.48
N LYS A 81 -3.15 -12.55 5.01
CA LYS A 81 -3.67 -11.92 3.79
C LYS A 81 -3.86 -10.40 3.92
N THR A 82 -3.89 -9.70 2.80
CA THR A 82 -4.12 -8.25 2.78
C THR A 82 -5.63 -7.95 2.83
N LEU A 83 -6.02 -6.97 3.63
CA LEU A 83 -7.40 -6.54 3.77
C LEU A 83 -7.64 -5.23 3.04
N PHE A 84 -8.79 -5.07 2.39
CA PHE A 84 -9.21 -3.84 1.74
C PHE A 84 -10.52 -3.38 2.37
N TYR A 85 -10.51 -2.20 2.98
CA TYR A 85 -11.70 -1.58 3.56
C TYR A 85 -12.17 -0.45 2.66
N VAL A 86 -13.37 -0.61 2.09
CA VAL A 86 -14.02 0.41 1.26
C VAL A 86 -14.91 1.26 2.16
N ILE A 87 -14.65 2.56 2.19
CA ILE A 87 -15.29 3.56 3.05
C ILE A 87 -16.09 4.51 2.16
N ASP A 88 -17.33 4.79 2.54
CA ASP A 88 -18.14 5.86 1.93
C ASP A 88 -17.92 7.14 2.75
N PRO A 89 -17.12 8.13 2.27
CA PRO A 89 -16.85 9.35 3.01
C PRO A 89 -18.08 10.27 3.15
N ALA A 90 -19.08 10.13 2.27
CA ALA A 90 -20.29 10.95 2.31
C ALA A 90 -21.25 10.47 3.39
N LYS A 91 -21.49 9.15 3.47
CA LYS A 91 -22.36 8.54 4.50
C LYS A 91 -21.63 8.24 5.80
N GLY A 92 -20.32 8.01 5.71
CA GLY A 92 -19.51 7.42 6.76
C GLY A 92 -19.68 5.89 6.83
N GLY A 93 -18.66 5.24 7.37
CA GLY A 93 -18.61 3.80 7.62
C GLY A 93 -17.91 3.01 6.52
N VAL A 94 -17.56 1.77 6.86
CA VAL A 94 -17.08 0.76 5.93
C VAL A 94 -18.29 0.15 5.22
N VAL A 95 -18.37 0.29 3.90
CA VAL A 95 -19.44 -0.27 3.07
C VAL A 95 -19.11 -1.68 2.56
N ALA A 96 -17.83 -2.02 2.46
CA ALA A 96 -17.38 -3.35 2.11
C ALA A 96 -15.97 -3.64 2.63
N LYS A 97 -15.70 -4.93 2.90
CA LYS A 97 -14.38 -5.45 3.25
C LYS A 97 -14.01 -6.54 2.24
N TYR A 98 -12.78 -6.54 1.76
CA TYR A 98 -12.25 -7.57 0.88
C TYR A 98 -10.95 -8.14 1.46
N GLU A 99 -10.63 -9.36 1.05
CA GLU A 99 -9.39 -10.07 1.37
C GLU A 99 -8.74 -10.54 0.07
N SER A 100 -7.44 -10.28 -0.11
CA SER A 100 -6.68 -10.87 -1.23
C SER A 100 -6.38 -12.34 -0.97
N GLU A 101 -6.07 -13.11 -2.01
CA GLU A 101 -5.60 -14.49 -1.83
C GLU A 101 -4.15 -14.55 -1.33
N ASP A 102 -3.35 -13.54 -1.68
CA ASP A 102 -1.93 -13.43 -1.35
C ASP A 102 -1.66 -12.43 -0.22
N ALA A 103 -0.58 -12.70 0.53
CA ALA A 103 0.03 -11.72 1.41
C ALA A 103 1.08 -10.91 0.63
N PHE A 104 1.04 -9.58 0.76
CA PHE A 104 2.04 -8.69 0.16
C PHE A 104 2.28 -7.48 1.04
N PHE A 105 3.37 -6.78 0.77
CA PHE A 105 3.67 -5.47 1.31
C PHE A 105 3.57 -4.44 0.18
N ALA A 106 3.09 -3.24 0.50
CA ALA A 106 3.18 -2.09 -0.40
C ALA A 106 3.54 -0.86 0.42
N PHE A 107 3.99 0.18 -0.26
CA PHE A 107 4.35 1.44 0.39
C PHE A 107 3.58 2.61 -0.23
N HIS A 108 3.47 2.64 -1.55
CA HIS A 108 2.79 3.72 -2.28
C HIS A 108 1.50 3.22 -2.93
N GLU A 109 0.58 4.15 -3.11
CA GLU A 109 -0.53 4.05 -4.04
C GLU A 109 -0.04 4.43 -5.45
N ILE A 110 -0.63 3.88 -6.51
CA ILE A 110 -0.44 4.35 -7.89
C ILE A 110 -1.70 5.05 -8.39
N ASN A 111 -2.85 4.37 -8.31
CA ASN A 111 -4.15 4.93 -8.67
C ASN A 111 -5.28 4.07 -8.08
N SER A 112 -6.49 4.62 -7.99
CA SER A 112 -7.71 3.84 -7.78
C SER A 112 -8.92 4.47 -8.45
N PHE A 113 -9.79 3.66 -9.05
CA PHE A 113 -10.98 4.16 -9.77
C PHE A 113 -12.14 3.15 -9.74
N GLU A 114 -13.33 3.62 -10.09
CA GLU A 114 -14.54 2.80 -10.24
C GLU A 114 -14.89 2.63 -11.72
N ASN A 115 -15.47 1.49 -12.10
CA ASN A 115 -16.12 1.35 -13.40
C ASN A 115 -17.65 1.51 -13.30
N GLU A 116 -18.33 1.48 -14.44
CA GLU A 116 -19.78 1.64 -14.54
C GLU A 116 -20.57 0.55 -13.78
N ASP A 117 -20.00 -0.65 -13.66
CA ASP A 117 -20.58 -1.77 -12.91
C ASP A 117 -20.42 -1.61 -11.39
N GLY A 118 -19.69 -0.57 -10.93
CA GLY A 118 -19.39 -0.34 -9.52
C GLY A 118 -18.24 -1.18 -8.97
N ASN A 119 -17.46 -1.86 -9.81
CA ASN A 119 -16.22 -2.49 -9.39
C ASN A 119 -15.18 -1.40 -9.09
N ILE A 120 -14.37 -1.62 -8.06
CA ILE A 120 -13.25 -0.73 -7.71
C ILE A 120 -11.94 -1.37 -8.15
N PHE A 121 -11.07 -0.60 -8.80
CA PHE A 121 -9.73 -1.03 -9.18
C PHE A 121 -8.70 -0.29 -8.34
N VAL A 122 -7.69 -1.03 -7.85
CA VAL A 122 -6.64 -0.53 -6.95
C VAL A 122 -5.29 -0.90 -7.54
N ASP A 123 -4.53 0.11 -7.95
CA ASP A 123 -3.19 -0.03 -8.53
C ASP A 123 -2.12 0.32 -7.50
N LEU A 124 -1.20 -0.61 -7.27
CA LEU A 124 -0.11 -0.44 -6.30
C LEU A 124 1.13 -1.28 -6.64
N PRO A 125 2.33 -0.88 -6.19
CA PRO A 125 3.54 -1.66 -6.36
C PRO A 125 3.66 -2.68 -5.22
N THR A 126 3.26 -3.92 -5.46
CA THR A 126 3.35 -5.00 -4.48
C THR A 126 4.77 -5.55 -4.37
N ILE A 127 5.19 -5.82 -3.15
CA ILE A 127 6.45 -6.47 -2.79
C ILE A 127 6.10 -7.75 -2.04
N LYS A 128 6.84 -8.84 -2.29
CA LYS A 128 6.57 -10.17 -1.73
C LYS A 128 6.58 -10.22 -0.20
N ASP A 129 7.33 -9.32 0.42
CA ASP A 129 7.42 -9.18 1.88
C ASP A 129 7.79 -7.74 2.26
N HIS A 130 7.87 -7.47 3.56
CA HIS A 130 8.26 -6.17 4.10
C HIS A 130 9.80 -5.96 4.18
N SER A 131 10.61 -6.78 3.50
CA SER A 131 12.08 -6.66 3.51
C SER A 131 12.58 -5.31 2.97
N PHE A 132 11.75 -4.61 2.18
CA PHE A 132 12.03 -3.25 1.72
C PHE A 132 12.33 -2.29 2.88
N LEU A 133 11.68 -2.46 4.03
CA LEU A 133 11.90 -1.61 5.20
C LEU A 133 13.32 -1.74 5.75
N GLN A 134 13.91 -2.93 5.69
CA GLN A 134 15.31 -3.17 6.08
C GLN A 134 16.27 -2.65 5.00
N ALA A 135 15.92 -2.87 3.74
CA ALA A 135 16.68 -2.41 2.59
C ALA A 135 16.84 -0.89 2.55
N ALA A 136 15.83 -0.14 3.00
CA ALA A 136 15.83 1.31 3.03
C ALA A 136 16.70 1.94 4.15
N LYS A 137 17.37 1.14 4.99
CA LYS A 137 18.29 1.66 6.01
C LYS A 137 19.47 2.41 5.38
N ILE A 138 19.91 3.49 6.03
CA ILE A 138 20.97 4.39 5.53
C ILE A 138 22.26 3.63 5.17
N GLU A 139 22.67 2.66 5.99
CA GLU A 139 23.86 1.83 5.71
C GLU A 139 23.76 1.08 4.38
N ASN A 140 22.57 0.59 4.04
CA ASN A 140 22.29 -0.14 2.80
C ASN A 140 22.21 0.80 1.61
N LEU A 141 21.57 1.97 1.77
CA LEU A 141 21.49 2.98 0.72
C LEU A 141 22.86 3.57 0.39
N ARG A 142 23.69 3.85 1.41
CA ARG A 142 25.05 4.37 1.22
C ARG A 142 25.99 3.35 0.59
N ALA A 143 25.75 2.04 0.79
CA ALA A 143 26.52 1.00 0.11
C ALA A 143 26.42 1.10 -1.42
N ASN A 144 25.32 1.67 -1.96
CA ASN A 144 25.14 1.90 -3.40
C ASN A 144 25.80 3.21 -3.90
N LEU A 145 26.16 4.14 -3.02
CA LEU A 145 26.83 5.41 -3.38
C LEU A 145 28.35 5.27 -3.52
N MET A 146 28.93 4.27 -2.87
CA MET A 146 30.37 4.03 -2.91
C MET A 146 30.66 3.17 -4.14
N HIS A 147 31.23 3.75 -5.20
CA HIS A 147 31.65 3.14 -6.47
C HIS A 147 32.66 1.96 -6.33
N LYS A 148 32.38 0.97 -5.48
CA LYS A 148 33.03 -0.32 -5.56
C LYS A 148 32.36 -1.04 -6.72
N ALA A 149 33.14 -1.38 -7.76
CA ALA A 149 32.71 -1.96 -9.03
C ALA A 149 31.96 -3.32 -8.96
N LYS A 150 31.43 -3.69 -7.78
CA LYS A 150 30.65 -4.89 -7.47
C LYS A 150 29.62 -4.64 -6.35
N GLY A 151 29.23 -3.39 -6.10
CA GLY A 151 28.28 -3.02 -5.06
C GLY A 151 26.86 -3.45 -5.41
N SER A 152 26.55 -4.75 -5.40
CA SER A 152 25.17 -5.19 -5.33
C SER A 152 24.73 -5.14 -3.86
N SER A 153 23.81 -4.25 -3.50
CA SER A 153 23.13 -4.44 -2.22
C SER A 153 22.29 -5.73 -2.34
N LYS A 154 22.28 -6.57 -1.30
CA LYS A 154 21.31 -7.68 -1.16
C LYS A 154 19.85 -7.19 -1.09
N ASN A 155 19.65 -5.88 -1.25
CA ASN A 155 18.50 -5.09 -0.87
C ASN A 155 17.90 -4.34 -2.08
N ASN A 156 18.30 -4.70 -3.31
CA ASN A 156 17.62 -4.28 -4.53
C ASN A 156 16.32 -5.06 -4.66
N ILE A 157 15.30 -4.63 -3.93
CA ILE A 157 13.98 -5.26 -3.89
C ILE A 157 13.10 -4.56 -4.91
N ALA A 158 12.67 -5.29 -5.92
CA ALA A 158 11.81 -4.78 -6.96
C ALA A 158 10.33 -4.92 -6.55
N GLY A 159 9.56 -3.87 -6.74
CA GLY A 159 8.10 -3.92 -6.67
C GLY A 159 7.49 -4.38 -7.99
N GLN A 160 6.30 -4.95 -7.94
CA GLN A 160 5.51 -5.37 -9.09
C GLN A 160 4.30 -4.45 -9.19
N PHE A 161 4.07 -3.82 -10.35
CA PHE A 161 2.80 -3.15 -10.60
C PHE A 161 1.70 -4.20 -10.52
N THR A 162 0.71 -3.97 -9.66
CA THR A 162 -0.38 -4.91 -9.46
C THR A 162 -1.69 -4.15 -9.41
N ARG A 163 -2.69 -4.64 -10.14
CA ARG A 163 -4.08 -4.18 -10.06
C ARG A 163 -4.93 -5.24 -9.37
N TYR A 164 -5.58 -4.83 -8.29
CA TYR A 164 -6.69 -5.59 -7.71
C TYR A 164 -8.02 -5.03 -8.21
N ARG A 165 -8.94 -5.94 -8.53
CA ARG A 165 -10.36 -5.64 -8.71
C ARG A 165 -11.10 -6.02 -7.44
N LEU A 166 -11.87 -5.09 -6.90
CA LEU A 166 -12.82 -5.32 -5.81
C LEU A 166 -14.21 -5.37 -6.46
N PRO A 167 -14.81 -6.56 -6.65
CA PRO A 167 -16.11 -6.68 -7.30
C PRO A 167 -17.20 -5.92 -6.55
N TYR A 168 -18.19 -5.39 -7.27
CA TYR A 168 -19.28 -4.62 -6.67
C TYR A 168 -19.99 -5.41 -5.53
N HIS A 169 -20.14 -4.75 -4.38
CA HIS A 169 -20.63 -5.34 -3.13
C HIS A 169 -22.16 -5.29 -3.02
N SER A 170 -22.88 -5.89 -3.98
CA SER A 170 -24.35 -5.86 -4.02
C SER A 170 -25.03 -6.76 -2.98
N ASP A 171 -24.30 -7.69 -2.38
CA ASP A 171 -24.89 -8.79 -1.63
C ASP A 171 -25.08 -8.45 -0.14
N LYS A 172 -26.33 -8.16 0.24
CA LYS A 172 -26.69 -7.56 1.55
C LYS A 172 -26.45 -8.46 2.78
N GLY A 173 -25.85 -9.63 2.63
CA GLY A 173 -25.49 -10.53 3.74
C GLY A 173 -24.00 -10.85 3.87
N LYS A 174 -23.19 -10.56 2.84
CA LYS A 174 -21.77 -10.92 2.82
C LYS A 174 -20.93 -9.83 3.48
N LYS A 175 -20.20 -10.22 4.54
CA LYS A 175 -19.35 -9.29 5.31
C LYS A 175 -17.95 -9.11 4.73
N THR A 176 -17.43 -10.10 4.00
CA THR A 176 -16.08 -10.06 3.42
C THR A 176 -16.08 -10.71 2.04
N TYR A 177 -15.54 -9.99 1.07
CA TYR A 177 -15.44 -10.36 -0.34
C TYR A 177 -13.98 -10.72 -0.70
N VAL A 178 -13.76 -11.22 -1.92
CA VAL A 178 -12.42 -11.50 -2.41
C VAL A 178 -11.94 -10.32 -3.24
N ALA A 179 -10.76 -9.80 -2.93
CA ALA A 179 -10.04 -8.88 -3.81
C ALA A 179 -9.36 -9.72 -4.89
N GLU A 180 -9.81 -9.57 -6.12
CA GLU A 180 -9.37 -10.39 -7.23
C GLU A 180 -8.13 -9.77 -7.87
N LEU A 181 -7.12 -10.59 -8.13
CA LEU A 181 -5.97 -10.18 -8.90
C LEU A 181 -6.38 -10.02 -10.36
N ASP A 182 -6.51 -8.77 -10.82
CA ASP A 182 -6.88 -8.46 -12.20
C ASP A 182 -5.65 -8.44 -13.11
N PHE A 183 -4.53 -7.87 -12.62
CA PHE A 183 -3.37 -7.63 -13.48
C PHE A 183 -2.04 -7.47 -12.72
N PRO A 184 -1.13 -8.47 -12.75
CA PRO A 184 0.24 -8.32 -12.21
C PRO A 184 1.29 -8.09 -13.32
N TRP A 185 2.06 -7.00 -13.25
CA TRP A 185 3.23 -6.68 -14.10
C TRP A 185 4.49 -6.46 -13.31
N THR A 186 5.45 -7.37 -13.44
CA THR A 186 6.74 -7.24 -12.75
C THR A 186 7.51 -6.03 -13.29
N MET A 187 7.82 -5.07 -12.42
CA MET A 187 8.86 -4.08 -12.70
C MET A 187 10.15 -4.63 -12.10
N HIS A 188 11.25 -4.60 -12.85
CA HIS A 188 12.55 -5.08 -12.39
C HIS A 188 13.54 -3.92 -12.35
N ALA A 189 14.37 -3.85 -11.31
CA ALA A 189 15.51 -2.93 -11.29
C ALA A 189 16.48 -3.34 -12.40
N VAL A 190 16.70 -2.47 -13.38
CA VAL A 190 17.24 -2.90 -14.67
C VAL A 190 18.73 -3.27 -14.58
N LYS A 191 19.46 -2.76 -13.58
CA LYS A 191 20.83 -3.19 -13.27
C LYS A 191 21.04 -3.45 -11.76
N PRO A 192 21.47 -4.66 -11.37
CA PRO A 192 21.92 -4.92 -10.01
C PRO A 192 23.02 -3.94 -9.59
N GLY A 193 22.91 -3.38 -8.38
CA GLY A 193 23.90 -2.47 -7.81
C GLY A 193 23.71 -0.98 -8.10
N HIS A 194 22.67 -0.61 -8.85
CA HIS A 194 22.24 0.78 -8.97
C HIS A 194 20.88 0.98 -8.27
N PHE A 195 20.75 2.05 -7.49
CA PHE A 195 19.50 2.43 -6.85
C PHE A 195 18.74 3.41 -7.75
N SER A 196 17.57 3.00 -8.25
CA SER A 196 16.69 3.80 -9.12
C SER A 196 17.41 4.44 -10.31
N ASP A 197 17.97 3.62 -11.20
CA ASP A 197 18.75 4.05 -12.37
C ASP A 197 17.93 4.20 -13.65
N SER A 198 16.62 4.03 -13.56
CA SER A 198 15.74 3.93 -14.72
C SER A 198 14.40 4.57 -14.41
N ILE A 199 13.81 5.21 -15.43
CA ILE A 199 12.42 5.66 -15.44
C ILE A 199 11.64 4.66 -16.27
N ILE A 200 10.51 4.18 -15.74
CA ILE A 200 9.66 3.21 -16.40
C ILE A 200 8.31 3.84 -16.67
N LYS A 201 7.83 3.77 -17.92
CA LYS A 201 6.47 4.11 -18.31
C LYS A 201 5.70 2.81 -18.58
N ILE A 202 4.56 2.66 -17.93
CA ILE A 202 3.65 1.54 -18.13
C ILE A 202 2.41 2.08 -18.85
N ASP A 203 2.08 1.47 -19.98
CA ASP A 203 0.79 1.64 -20.66
C ASP A 203 -0.13 0.50 -20.24
N THR A 204 -1.16 0.83 -19.46
CA THR A 204 -2.09 -0.14 -18.88
C THR A 204 -3.13 -0.63 -19.89
N GLU A 205 -3.39 0.11 -20.98
CA GLU A 205 -4.31 -0.29 -22.04
C GLU A 205 -3.63 -1.28 -23.00
N THR A 206 -2.46 -0.91 -23.51
CA THR A 206 -1.72 -1.74 -24.47
C THR A 206 -0.83 -2.78 -23.81
N LYS A 207 -0.71 -2.72 -22.48
CA LYS A 207 0.10 -3.65 -21.67
C LYS A 207 1.58 -3.63 -22.07
N LYS A 208 2.08 -2.45 -22.43
CA LYS A 208 3.47 -2.24 -22.87
C LYS A 208 4.25 -1.45 -21.83
N THR A 209 5.52 -1.76 -21.71
CA THR A 209 6.44 -1.03 -20.83
C THR A 209 7.56 -0.42 -21.66
N MET A 210 7.85 0.85 -21.39
CA MET A 210 9.02 1.53 -21.91
C MET A 210 9.97 1.83 -20.76
N VAL A 211 11.25 1.56 -20.95
CA VAL A 211 12.30 1.80 -19.96
C VAL A 211 13.28 2.80 -20.53
N ALA A 212 13.48 3.90 -19.80
CA ALA A 212 14.50 4.89 -20.09
C ALA A 212 15.56 4.83 -18.99
N PHE A 213 16.79 4.45 -19.36
CA PHE A 213 17.91 4.43 -18.42
C PHE A 213 18.39 5.85 -18.13
N ILE A 214 18.55 6.17 -16.86
CA ILE A 214 19.24 7.37 -16.41
C ILE A 214 20.73 7.09 -16.54
N ILE A 215 21.34 7.52 -17.63
CA ILE A 215 22.79 7.46 -17.80
C ILE A 215 23.39 8.52 -16.88
N THR A 216 23.89 8.10 -15.71
CA THR A 216 24.78 8.95 -14.93
C THR A 216 26.14 8.96 -15.61
N ALA A 217 26.55 10.13 -16.11
CA ALA A 217 27.89 10.39 -16.65
C ALA A 217 28.97 10.24 -15.57
#